data_AF-A0A8I6AF34-F1
#
_entry.id   AF-A0A8I6AF34-F1
#
_cell.length_a   1.000
_cell.length_b   1.000
_cell.length_c   1.000
_cell.angle_alpha   90.00
_cell.angle_beta   90.00
_cell.angle_gamma   90.00
#
_symmetry.space_group_name_H-M   'P 1'
#
loop_
_entity.id
_entity.type
_entity.pdbx_description
1 polymer ?
#
loop_
_entity_poly.entity_id
_entity_poly.type
_entity_poly.pdbx_seq_one_letter_code
_entity_poly.pdbx_strand_id
1 'polypeptide(L)'
;MAEGGPGDVEDAGDCSGARYNDWSDDDDDSNESKSIVWYPPWARIGTEAGTRARARARARATRARRAVQKRASPNSDDTVLSPQELQKVLCLVEMSEKPYILEAALIALGNNAAYAFNRDIIRDLGGLPIVAKILNTRDPIVKEKALIVLNNLSVNAENQRRLKIYMNQVCDDTVTSRLNSSVQLAGLRLLTNMTVTNEYQHILANSISDFFRLFSAGNEETKLQVLKLLLNLAENPAMTRELLGAHVPSSLGSLFNKKEYKEVILKLLSIFENINDNFKWEENEPAQNHFSEGSLFFFLKEFQVCADKVLGIESHHDFQVRVKVGKFVTKLTERMFPKSQE
;
A
#
# COMPACT_ATOMS: atom_id res chain seq x y z
N MET A 1 -45.69 53.06 -15.31
CA MET A 1 -44.82 52.10 -16.02
C MET A 1 -43.62 51.82 -15.13
N ALA A 2 -43.20 50.56 -15.10
CA ALA A 2 -42.15 49.95 -14.25
C ALA A 2 -42.60 49.50 -12.85
N GLU A 3 -43.31 48.36 -12.84
CA GLU A 3 -43.13 47.34 -11.81
C GLU A 3 -41.74 46.71 -12.02
N GLY A 4 -40.98 46.55 -10.93
CA GLY A 4 -39.65 45.95 -10.94
C GLY A 4 -39.45 45.16 -9.66
N GLY A 5 -39.86 43.90 -9.68
CA GLY A 5 -39.37 42.88 -8.77
C GLY A 5 -38.71 41.78 -9.59
N PRO A 6 -37.46 41.41 -9.32
CA PRO A 6 -36.96 40.08 -9.57
C PRO A 6 -37.03 39.31 -8.24
N GLY A 7 -37.64 38.12 -8.14
CA GLY A 7 -37.57 37.03 -9.10
C GLY A 7 -36.33 36.21 -8.74
N ASP A 8 -36.52 35.30 -7.79
CA ASP A 8 -35.53 34.40 -7.22
C ASP A 8 -34.70 33.71 -8.32
N VAL A 9 -33.38 33.93 -8.27
CA VAL A 9 -32.39 33.15 -9.02
C VAL A 9 -31.90 32.07 -8.08
N GLU A 10 -32.18 30.82 -8.44
CA GLU A 10 -31.57 29.64 -7.85
C GLU A 10 -30.04 29.73 -7.96
N ASP A 11 -29.39 29.99 -6.82
CA ASP A 11 -27.93 29.98 -6.71
C ASP A 11 -27.46 28.52 -6.66
N ALA A 12 -27.10 28.01 -7.84
CA ALA A 12 -26.33 26.78 -7.99
C ALA A 12 -24.90 27.03 -7.47
N GLY A 13 -24.72 26.88 -6.16
CA GLY A 13 -23.43 26.93 -5.47
C GLY A 13 -22.51 25.78 -5.87
N ASP A 14 -21.77 26.01 -6.96
CA ASP A 14 -20.39 25.64 -7.23
C ASP A 14 -19.70 24.74 -6.17
N CYS A 15 -19.71 23.43 -6.38
CA CYS A 15 -18.80 22.49 -5.71
C CYS A 15 -17.54 22.31 -6.55
N SER A 16 -16.72 23.36 -6.63
CA SER A 16 -15.35 23.29 -7.15
C SER A 16 -14.36 23.36 -5.98
N GLY A 17 -13.66 22.25 -5.74
CA GLY A 17 -12.69 22.19 -4.65
C GLY A 17 -11.96 20.86 -4.48
N ALA A 18 -11.85 20.03 -5.51
CA ALA A 18 -10.88 18.95 -5.51
C ALA A 18 -9.48 19.59 -5.65
N ARG A 19 -8.82 19.82 -4.51
CA ARG A 19 -7.39 20.17 -4.48
C ARG A 19 -6.59 18.96 -4.99
N TYR A 20 -6.38 18.94 -6.29
CA TYR A 20 -5.28 18.22 -6.92
C TYR A 20 -3.98 18.82 -6.37
N ASN A 21 -3.33 18.11 -5.45
CA ASN A 21 -1.93 18.38 -5.17
C ASN A 21 -1.10 17.73 -6.26
N ASP A 22 -0.81 18.57 -7.24
CA ASP A 22 0.42 18.72 -8.01
C ASP A 22 1.60 17.87 -7.53
N TRP A 23 1.89 16.79 -8.27
CA TRP A 23 3.19 16.12 -8.30
C TRP A 23 3.80 16.45 -9.66
N SER A 24 4.22 17.70 -9.84
CA SER A 24 5.08 18.10 -10.96
C SER A 24 6.52 17.70 -10.66
N ASP A 25 6.88 16.47 -11.03
CA ASP A 25 8.26 16.12 -11.36
C ASP A 25 8.39 16.26 -12.88
N ASP A 26 8.84 17.45 -13.31
CA ASP A 26 9.39 17.65 -14.65
C ASP A 26 10.68 16.84 -14.76
N ASP A 27 10.59 15.62 -15.28
CA ASP A 27 11.68 14.90 -15.94
C ASP A 27 11.08 14.12 -17.12
N ASP A 28 10.80 14.85 -18.20
CA ASP A 28 10.58 14.27 -19.53
C ASP A 28 11.93 13.77 -20.07
N ASP A 29 12.28 12.54 -19.72
CA ASP A 29 13.31 11.77 -20.43
C ASP A 29 12.69 10.44 -20.85
N SER A 30 12.02 10.50 -22.00
CA SER A 30 11.51 9.33 -22.69
C SER A 30 12.57 8.23 -22.87
N ASN A 31 12.13 7.01 -22.55
CA ASN A 31 12.45 5.75 -23.21
C ASN A 31 13.37 4.74 -22.48
N GLU A 32 12.86 3.50 -22.46
CA GLU A 32 13.55 2.22 -22.32
C GLU A 32 13.94 1.70 -20.92
N SER A 33 12.96 1.02 -20.30
CA SER A 33 13.12 -0.21 -19.48
C SER A 33 14.57 -0.70 -19.28
N LYS A 34 15.23 -0.26 -18.21
CA LYS A 34 16.44 -0.92 -17.70
C LYS A 34 16.04 -2.20 -16.97
N SER A 35 15.86 -3.27 -17.75
CA SER A 35 15.85 -4.65 -17.26
C SER A 35 17.13 -4.90 -16.46
N ILE A 36 16.99 -5.14 -15.15
CA ILE A 36 18.08 -5.62 -14.29
C ILE A 36 18.37 -7.07 -14.70
N VAL A 37 19.39 -7.25 -15.55
CA VAL A 37 19.93 -8.56 -15.90
C VAL A 37 20.84 -9.02 -14.76
N TRP A 38 20.44 -10.09 -14.06
CA TRP A 38 21.28 -10.77 -13.07
C TRP A 38 22.49 -11.46 -13.73
N TYR A 39 23.69 -11.27 -13.21
CA TYR A 39 24.91 -12.00 -13.61
C TYR A 39 25.46 -12.85 -12.45
N PRO A 40 25.83 -14.11 -12.69
CA PRO A 40 26.38 -14.99 -11.66
C PRO A 40 27.84 -14.66 -11.28
N PRO A 41 28.30 -15.05 -10.06
CA PRO A 41 29.54 -14.56 -9.44
C PRO A 41 30.87 -14.92 -10.15
N TRP A 42 30.87 -15.81 -11.14
CA TRP A 42 32.09 -16.16 -11.89
C TRP A 42 32.44 -15.15 -12.99
N ALA A 43 31.60 -14.14 -13.25
CA ALA A 43 31.79 -13.14 -14.30
C ALA A 43 32.92 -12.11 -14.02
N ARG A 44 33.69 -12.27 -12.94
CA ARG A 44 34.64 -11.27 -12.44
C ARG A 44 36.11 -11.72 -12.54
N ILE A 45 36.60 -12.11 -13.73
CA ILE A 45 38.05 -12.28 -13.99
C ILE A 45 38.42 -11.77 -15.40
N GLY A 46 39.50 -10.97 -15.47
CA GLY A 46 39.97 -10.28 -16.66
C GLY A 46 41.13 -10.99 -17.35
N THR A 47 40.90 -11.48 -18.57
CA THR A 47 41.92 -11.67 -19.61
C THR A 47 41.36 -11.24 -20.96
N GLU A 48 42.23 -10.84 -21.90
CA GLU A 48 41.86 -10.27 -23.21
C GLU A 48 41.11 -11.26 -24.12
N ALA A 49 41.32 -12.57 -23.97
CA ALA A 49 40.49 -13.58 -24.66
C ALA A 49 39.02 -13.52 -24.21
N GLY A 50 38.77 -13.13 -22.97
CA GLY A 50 37.43 -12.93 -22.41
C GLY A 50 36.71 -11.72 -23.01
N THR A 51 37.39 -10.69 -23.48
CA THR A 51 36.72 -9.48 -24.03
C THR A 51 36.04 -9.77 -25.38
N ARG A 52 36.65 -10.58 -26.24
CA ARG A 52 36.04 -11.00 -27.52
C ARG A 52 34.88 -11.98 -27.33
N ALA A 53 34.97 -12.91 -26.38
CA ALA A 53 33.87 -13.79 -26.01
C ALA A 53 32.69 -13.00 -25.41
N ARG A 54 32.99 -12.02 -24.55
CA ARG A 54 32.00 -11.08 -23.99
C ARG A 54 31.32 -10.23 -25.07
N ALA A 55 32.06 -9.75 -26.07
CA ALA A 55 31.50 -8.98 -27.19
C ALA A 55 30.56 -9.82 -28.06
N ARG A 56 30.92 -11.09 -28.35
CA ARG A 56 30.07 -12.02 -29.10
C ARG A 56 28.82 -12.43 -28.32
N ALA A 57 28.94 -12.66 -27.00
CA ALA A 57 27.81 -12.95 -26.13
C ALA A 57 26.86 -11.74 -26.02
N ARG A 58 27.40 -10.52 -25.88
CA ARG A 58 26.62 -9.27 -25.93
C ARG A 58 25.91 -9.11 -27.26
N ALA A 59 26.58 -9.30 -28.39
CA ALA A 59 25.94 -9.20 -29.71
C ALA A 59 24.81 -10.23 -29.93
N ARG A 60 24.97 -11.45 -29.42
CA ARG A 60 23.91 -12.48 -29.42
C ARG A 60 22.75 -12.09 -28.48
N ALA A 61 23.04 -11.58 -27.29
CA ALA A 61 22.03 -11.09 -26.36
C ALA A 61 21.27 -9.87 -26.92
N THR A 62 21.94 -8.94 -27.60
CA THR A 62 21.30 -7.79 -28.26
C THR A 62 20.45 -8.22 -29.45
N ARG A 63 20.87 -9.24 -30.23
CA ARG A 63 20.02 -9.84 -31.28
C ARG A 63 18.81 -10.56 -30.71
N ALA A 64 18.97 -11.32 -29.63
CA ALA A 64 17.87 -11.96 -28.93
C ALA A 64 16.91 -10.92 -28.33
N ARG A 65 17.43 -9.86 -27.71
CA ARG A 65 16.64 -8.76 -27.15
C ARG A 65 15.90 -7.99 -28.25
N ARG A 66 16.52 -7.75 -29.41
CA ARG A 66 15.82 -7.18 -30.59
C ARG A 66 14.78 -8.13 -31.17
N ALA A 67 15.00 -9.45 -31.16
CA ALA A 67 14.00 -10.42 -31.59
C ALA A 67 12.81 -10.52 -30.61
N VAL A 68 13.05 -10.35 -29.31
CA VAL A 68 12.01 -10.23 -28.28
C VAL A 68 11.28 -8.88 -28.38
N GLN A 69 12.00 -7.77 -28.59
CA GLN A 69 11.42 -6.44 -28.82
C GLN A 69 10.57 -6.40 -30.10
N LYS A 70 10.97 -7.12 -31.16
CA LYS A 70 10.21 -7.24 -32.41
C LYS A 70 8.99 -8.18 -32.30
N ARG A 71 8.93 -9.03 -31.26
CA ARG A 71 7.72 -9.76 -30.83
C ARG A 71 6.87 -8.96 -29.85
N ALA A 72 7.44 -7.95 -29.20
CA ALA A 72 6.79 -7.04 -28.27
C ALA A 72 6.60 -5.65 -28.92
N SER A 73 5.96 -5.62 -30.11
CA SER A 73 5.32 -4.38 -30.56
C SER A 73 4.20 -4.05 -29.56
N PRO A 74 4.13 -2.84 -28.97
CA PRO A 74 3.14 -2.52 -27.94
C PRO A 74 1.73 -2.25 -28.46
N ASN A 75 1.43 -2.54 -29.73
CA ASN A 75 0.10 -2.36 -30.31
C ASN A 75 -0.32 -3.66 -31.02
N SER A 76 -0.91 -4.58 -30.28
CA SER A 76 -1.97 -5.44 -30.81
C SER A 76 -3.02 -5.65 -29.72
N ASP A 77 -4.28 -5.51 -30.09
CA ASP A 77 -5.46 -5.78 -29.24
C ASP A 77 -5.51 -7.23 -28.72
N ASP A 78 -4.56 -8.09 -29.11
CA ASP A 78 -4.51 -9.52 -28.79
C ASP A 78 -4.35 -9.84 -27.29
N THR A 79 -4.07 -8.85 -26.44
CA THR A 79 -3.90 -9.05 -24.98
C THR A 79 -5.13 -8.67 -24.17
N VAL A 80 -6.04 -7.90 -24.75
CA VAL A 80 -7.30 -7.50 -24.13
C VAL A 80 -8.35 -8.54 -24.51
N LEU A 81 -8.83 -9.28 -23.52
CA LEU A 81 -9.84 -10.30 -23.73
C LEU A 81 -11.21 -9.65 -23.94
N SER A 82 -11.95 -10.16 -24.93
CA SER A 82 -13.37 -9.84 -25.13
C SER A 82 -14.23 -10.33 -23.94
N PRO A 83 -15.45 -9.80 -23.74
CA PRO A 83 -16.35 -10.28 -22.69
C PRO A 83 -16.59 -11.80 -22.73
N GLN A 84 -16.69 -12.39 -23.92
CA GLN A 84 -16.88 -13.84 -24.08
C GLN A 84 -15.63 -14.62 -23.67
N GLU A 85 -14.43 -14.09 -23.90
CA GLU A 85 -13.18 -14.70 -23.47
C GLU A 85 -12.97 -14.56 -21.97
N LEU A 86 -13.32 -13.41 -21.38
CA LEU A 86 -13.34 -13.22 -19.93
C LEU A 86 -14.27 -14.22 -19.25
N GLN A 87 -15.47 -14.44 -19.80
CA GLN A 87 -16.40 -15.45 -19.29
C GLN A 87 -15.81 -16.86 -19.34
N LYS A 88 -15.08 -17.22 -20.42
CA LYS A 88 -14.38 -18.51 -20.52
C LYS A 88 -13.27 -18.64 -19.47
N VAL A 89 -12.48 -17.59 -19.24
CA VAL A 89 -11.43 -17.57 -18.22
C VAL A 89 -12.04 -17.71 -16.82
N LEU A 90 -13.13 -16.99 -16.52
CA LEU A 90 -13.85 -17.12 -15.25
C LEU A 90 -14.41 -18.53 -15.04
N CYS A 91 -14.95 -19.15 -16.09
CA CYS A 91 -15.38 -20.55 -16.05
C CYS A 91 -14.22 -21.51 -15.75
N LEU A 92 -13.03 -21.27 -16.32
CA LEU A 92 -11.83 -22.05 -15.98
C LEU A 92 -11.41 -21.87 -14.51
N VAL A 93 -11.48 -20.65 -13.97
CA VAL A 93 -11.19 -20.37 -12.55
C VAL A 93 -12.18 -21.11 -11.64
N GLU A 94 -13.46 -21.15 -12.03
CA GLU A 94 -14.52 -21.76 -11.23
C GLU A 94 -14.49 -23.30 -11.26
N MET A 95 -14.22 -23.89 -12.44
CA MET A 95 -14.37 -25.33 -12.66
C MET A 95 -13.07 -26.14 -12.48
N SER A 96 -11.89 -25.50 -12.53
CA SER A 96 -10.61 -26.22 -12.45
C SER A 96 -10.16 -26.43 -11.00
N GLU A 97 -9.77 -27.65 -10.67
CA GLU A 97 -9.07 -27.96 -9.41
C GLU A 97 -7.54 -28.00 -9.57
N LYS A 98 -7.05 -27.93 -10.82
CA LYS A 98 -5.63 -28.08 -11.14
C LYS A 98 -4.88 -26.75 -10.92
N PRO A 99 -3.86 -26.70 -10.04
CA PRO A 99 -3.19 -25.44 -9.68
C PRO A 99 -2.58 -24.69 -10.86
N TYR A 100 -1.93 -25.39 -11.80
CA TYR A 100 -1.30 -24.75 -12.96
C TYR A 100 -2.32 -24.12 -13.93
N ILE A 101 -3.54 -24.67 -14.01
CA ILE A 101 -4.63 -24.08 -14.82
C ILE A 101 -5.18 -22.84 -14.11
N LEU A 102 -5.41 -22.93 -12.79
CA LEU A 102 -5.86 -21.81 -11.99
C LEU A 102 -4.86 -20.66 -12.02
N GLU A 103 -3.57 -20.93 -11.86
CA GLU A 103 -2.52 -19.92 -11.95
C GLU A 103 -2.54 -19.21 -13.30
N ALA A 104 -2.54 -19.96 -14.42
CA ALA A 104 -2.58 -19.38 -15.76
C ALA A 104 -3.84 -18.54 -16.00
N ALA A 105 -5.01 -19.04 -15.57
CA ALA A 105 -6.29 -18.34 -15.70
C ALA A 105 -6.31 -17.04 -14.87
N LEU A 106 -5.82 -17.08 -13.63
CA LEU A 106 -5.76 -15.91 -12.76
C LEU A 106 -4.74 -14.87 -13.25
N ILE A 107 -3.62 -15.29 -13.85
CA ILE A 107 -2.68 -14.36 -14.49
C ILE A 107 -3.36 -13.63 -15.66
N ALA A 108 -4.03 -14.37 -16.55
CA ALA A 108 -4.75 -13.77 -17.68
C ALA A 108 -5.85 -12.81 -17.20
N LEU A 109 -6.62 -13.23 -16.19
CA LEU A 109 -7.67 -12.42 -15.59
C LEU A 109 -7.10 -11.17 -14.89
N GLY A 110 -5.98 -11.30 -14.19
CA GLY A 110 -5.34 -10.21 -13.45
C GLY A 110 -4.79 -9.12 -14.37
N ASN A 111 -4.19 -9.51 -15.48
CA ASN A 111 -3.77 -8.58 -16.53
C ASN A 111 -4.97 -7.84 -17.12
N ASN A 112 -6.10 -8.54 -17.33
CA ASN A 112 -7.31 -7.92 -17.87
C ASN A 112 -8.02 -7.01 -16.86
N ALA A 113 -8.02 -7.38 -15.57
CA ALA A 113 -8.54 -6.54 -14.48
C ALA A 113 -7.78 -5.21 -14.32
N ALA A 114 -6.57 -5.09 -14.88
CA ALA A 114 -5.83 -3.83 -14.89
C ALA A 114 -6.51 -2.76 -15.76
N TYR A 115 -7.26 -3.14 -16.80
CA TYR A 115 -7.99 -2.21 -17.66
C TYR A 115 -9.32 -1.78 -17.03
N ALA A 116 -9.57 -0.47 -16.97
CA ALA A 116 -10.74 0.10 -16.28
C ALA A 116 -12.07 -0.49 -16.78
N PHE A 117 -12.28 -0.57 -18.10
CA PHE A 117 -13.51 -1.11 -18.71
C PHE A 117 -13.73 -2.60 -18.40
N ASN A 118 -12.65 -3.38 -18.28
CA ASN A 118 -12.75 -4.81 -17.96
C ASN A 118 -13.08 -5.06 -16.48
N ARG A 119 -12.83 -4.10 -15.58
CA ARG A 119 -13.21 -4.25 -14.17
C ARG A 119 -14.73 -4.32 -13.99
N ASP A 120 -15.47 -3.54 -14.78
CA ASP A 120 -16.93 -3.55 -14.81
C ASP A 120 -17.45 -4.84 -15.46
N ILE A 121 -16.89 -5.22 -16.62
CA ILE A 121 -17.28 -6.47 -17.31
C ILE A 121 -17.03 -7.69 -16.42
N ILE A 122 -15.85 -7.83 -15.81
CA ILE A 122 -15.53 -8.96 -14.93
C ILE A 122 -16.50 -9.02 -13.75
N ARG A 123 -16.87 -7.89 -13.16
CA ARG A 123 -17.87 -7.82 -12.09
C ARG A 123 -19.23 -8.28 -12.57
N ASP A 124 -19.68 -7.78 -13.72
CA ASP A 124 -21.01 -8.06 -14.26
C ASP A 124 -21.15 -9.52 -14.70
N LEU A 125 -20.02 -10.17 -15.07
CA LEU A 125 -19.92 -11.63 -15.29
C LEU A 125 -19.80 -12.45 -13.98
N GLY A 126 -19.92 -11.84 -12.80
CA GLY A 126 -19.84 -12.53 -11.52
C GLY A 126 -18.41 -12.89 -11.07
N GLY A 127 -17.39 -12.25 -11.64
CA GLY A 127 -15.99 -12.59 -11.39
C GLY A 127 -15.49 -12.32 -9.97
N LEU A 128 -16.06 -11.33 -9.26
CA LEU A 128 -15.64 -11.01 -7.89
C LEU A 128 -15.81 -12.20 -6.92
N PRO A 129 -17.00 -12.79 -6.73
CA PRO A 129 -17.17 -13.96 -5.86
C PRO A 129 -16.41 -15.19 -6.36
N ILE A 130 -16.29 -15.39 -7.68
CA ILE A 130 -15.51 -16.50 -8.26
C ILE A 130 -14.06 -16.43 -7.81
N VAL A 131 -13.41 -15.27 -7.97
CA VAL A 131 -12.01 -15.08 -7.59
C VAL A 131 -11.86 -15.08 -6.07
N ALA A 132 -12.79 -14.47 -5.32
CA ALA A 132 -12.74 -14.47 -3.86
C ALA A 132 -12.82 -15.88 -3.27
N LYS A 133 -13.58 -16.80 -3.89
CA LYS A 133 -13.64 -18.21 -3.47
C LYS A 133 -12.27 -18.90 -3.51
N ILE A 134 -11.40 -18.51 -4.44
CA ILE A 134 -10.04 -19.06 -4.58
C ILE A 134 -9.18 -18.76 -3.35
N LEU A 135 -9.49 -17.72 -2.55
CA LEU A 135 -8.75 -17.43 -1.32
C LEU A 135 -8.74 -18.59 -0.32
N ASN A 136 -9.69 -19.52 -0.41
CA ASN A 136 -9.73 -20.73 0.43
C ASN A 136 -8.72 -21.81 0.02
N THR A 137 -7.95 -21.62 -1.07
CA THR A 137 -6.94 -22.58 -1.50
C THR A 137 -5.77 -22.67 -0.51
N ARG A 138 -5.15 -23.86 -0.43
CA ARG A 138 -3.89 -24.08 0.30
C ARG A 138 -2.66 -23.80 -0.55
N ASP A 139 -2.82 -23.63 -1.86
CA ASP A 139 -1.73 -23.33 -2.77
C ASP A 139 -1.36 -21.84 -2.68
N PRO A 140 -0.17 -21.49 -2.16
CA PRO A 140 0.22 -20.10 -1.99
C PRO A 140 0.38 -19.35 -3.32
N ILE A 141 0.77 -20.02 -4.40
CA ILE A 141 0.94 -19.39 -5.72
C ILE A 141 -0.43 -18.99 -6.26
N VAL A 142 -1.39 -19.92 -6.22
CA VAL A 142 -2.76 -19.66 -6.68
C VAL A 142 -3.43 -18.59 -5.80
N LYS A 143 -3.25 -18.65 -4.48
CA LYS A 143 -3.77 -17.63 -3.55
C LYS A 143 -3.19 -16.24 -3.85
N GLU A 144 -1.89 -16.14 -4.07
CA GLU A 144 -1.23 -14.89 -4.46
C GLU A 144 -1.85 -14.32 -5.75
N LYS A 145 -2.03 -15.14 -6.79
CA LYS A 145 -2.63 -14.66 -8.05
C LYS A 145 -4.06 -14.20 -7.86
N ALA A 146 -4.86 -14.88 -7.05
CA ALA A 146 -6.21 -14.44 -6.71
C ALA A 146 -6.21 -13.07 -6.01
N LEU A 147 -5.32 -12.87 -5.03
CA LEU A 147 -5.17 -11.58 -4.34
C LEU A 147 -4.77 -10.46 -5.30
N ILE A 148 -3.87 -10.73 -6.26
CA ILE A 148 -3.47 -9.75 -7.29
C ILE A 148 -4.66 -9.38 -8.19
N VAL A 149 -5.47 -10.35 -8.62
CA VAL A 149 -6.69 -10.09 -9.41
C VAL A 149 -7.64 -9.19 -8.62
N LEU A 150 -7.93 -9.55 -7.36
CA LEU A 150 -8.81 -8.77 -6.50
C LEU A 150 -8.28 -7.35 -6.26
N ASN A 151 -6.98 -7.18 -6.08
CA ASN A 151 -6.33 -5.87 -5.91
C ASN A 151 -6.52 -4.96 -7.14
N ASN A 152 -6.45 -5.52 -8.35
CA ASN A 152 -6.68 -4.77 -9.58
C ASN A 152 -8.17 -4.40 -9.74
N LEU A 153 -9.06 -5.34 -9.40
CA LEU A 153 -10.51 -5.10 -9.44
C LEU A 153 -10.94 -4.06 -8.39
N SER A 154 -10.30 -4.04 -7.22
CA SER A 154 -10.62 -3.12 -6.12
C SER A 154 -10.21 -1.67 -6.36
N VAL A 155 -9.57 -1.34 -7.49
CA VAL A 155 -9.33 0.06 -7.89
C VAL A 155 -10.65 0.75 -8.28
N ASN A 156 -11.67 -0.01 -8.67
CA ASN A 156 -13.02 0.52 -8.97
C ASN A 156 -13.87 0.57 -7.68
N ALA A 157 -14.46 1.72 -7.37
CA ALA A 157 -15.22 1.93 -6.13
C ALA A 157 -16.45 1.01 -5.98
N GLU A 158 -17.15 0.71 -7.09
CA GLU A 158 -18.27 -0.23 -7.08
C GLU A 158 -17.80 -1.66 -6.75
N ASN A 159 -16.62 -2.04 -7.24
CA ASN A 159 -16.00 -3.32 -6.87
C ASN A 159 -15.60 -3.34 -5.39
N GLN A 160 -15.07 -2.25 -4.83
CA GLN A 160 -14.77 -2.17 -3.40
C GLN A 160 -16.02 -2.43 -2.55
N ARG A 161 -17.16 -1.81 -2.91
CA ARG A 161 -18.42 -2.01 -2.18
C ARG A 161 -18.85 -3.48 -2.15
N ARG A 162 -18.63 -4.21 -3.24
CA ARG A 162 -18.93 -5.65 -3.32
C ARG A 162 -17.86 -6.51 -2.61
N LEU A 163 -16.60 -6.10 -2.66
CA LEU A 163 -15.47 -6.83 -2.06
C LEU A 163 -15.36 -6.67 -0.53
N LYS A 164 -16.00 -5.64 0.06
CA LYS A 164 -15.91 -5.36 1.50
C LYS A 164 -16.23 -6.57 2.40
N ILE A 165 -17.10 -7.47 1.95
CA ILE A 165 -17.48 -8.68 2.71
C ILE A 165 -16.32 -9.68 2.88
N TYR A 166 -15.31 -9.63 2.00
CA TYR A 166 -14.13 -10.49 2.05
C TYR A 166 -12.96 -9.85 2.82
N MET A 167 -13.07 -8.59 3.25
CA MET A 167 -11.94 -7.88 3.88
C MET A 167 -11.44 -8.55 5.16
N ASN A 168 -12.34 -9.04 6.02
CA ASN A 168 -11.93 -9.77 7.23
C ASN A 168 -11.13 -11.02 6.88
N GLN A 169 -11.62 -11.84 5.95
CA GLN A 169 -10.90 -13.02 5.47
C GLN A 169 -9.53 -12.66 4.89
N VAL A 170 -9.47 -11.64 4.03
CA VAL A 170 -8.20 -11.18 3.43
C VAL A 170 -7.25 -10.70 4.53
N CYS A 171 -7.75 -9.99 5.53
CA CYS A 171 -6.95 -9.52 6.66
C CYS A 171 -6.38 -10.70 7.46
N ASP A 172 -7.22 -11.64 7.86
CA ASP A 172 -6.81 -12.82 8.63
C ASP A 172 -5.78 -13.66 7.86
N ASP A 173 -6.04 -13.93 6.57
CA ASP A 173 -5.11 -14.64 5.69
C ASP A 173 -3.77 -13.90 5.56
N THR A 174 -3.79 -12.56 5.49
CA THR A 174 -2.58 -11.73 5.35
C THR A 174 -1.72 -11.74 6.61
N VAL A 175 -2.35 -11.60 7.77
CA VAL A 175 -1.68 -11.58 9.08
C VAL A 175 -1.12 -12.95 9.43
N THR A 176 -1.84 -14.03 9.10
CA THR A 176 -1.42 -15.40 9.40
C THR A 176 -0.47 -16.00 8.36
N SER A 177 -0.35 -15.38 7.18
CA SER A 177 0.58 -15.82 6.14
C SER A 177 2.04 -15.76 6.61
N ARG A 178 2.89 -16.60 6.00
CA ARG A 178 4.34 -16.58 6.24
C ARG A 178 4.88 -15.17 6.05
N LEU A 179 5.65 -14.70 7.04
CA LEU A 179 6.26 -13.36 7.04
C LEU A 179 7.09 -13.14 5.76
N ASN A 180 6.90 -11.99 5.12
CA ASN A 180 7.53 -11.56 3.87
C ASN A 180 7.19 -12.43 2.64
N SER A 181 6.15 -13.27 2.71
CA SER A 181 5.70 -14.04 1.54
C SER A 181 5.00 -13.15 0.52
N SER A 182 5.00 -13.61 -0.74
CA SER A 182 4.27 -12.93 -1.82
C SER A 182 2.76 -12.86 -1.55
N VAL A 183 2.18 -13.89 -0.92
CA VAL A 183 0.78 -13.90 -0.45
C VAL A 183 0.54 -12.77 0.54
N GLN A 184 1.39 -12.61 1.56
CA GLN A 184 1.27 -11.53 2.54
C GLN A 184 1.35 -10.15 1.89
N LEU A 185 2.31 -9.96 0.97
CA LEU A 185 2.42 -8.69 0.24
C LEU A 185 1.23 -8.40 -0.68
N ALA A 186 0.71 -9.41 -1.38
CA ALA A 186 -0.46 -9.27 -2.23
C ALA A 186 -1.72 -8.92 -1.41
N GLY A 187 -1.87 -9.57 -0.25
CA GLY A 187 -2.96 -9.29 0.69
C GLY A 187 -2.87 -7.87 1.27
N LEU A 188 -1.69 -7.45 1.73
CA LEU A 188 -1.47 -6.07 2.20
C LEU A 188 -1.77 -5.03 1.10
N ARG A 189 -1.40 -5.29 -0.16
CA ARG A 189 -1.71 -4.39 -1.30
C ARG A 189 -3.22 -4.25 -1.51
N LEU A 190 -3.95 -5.37 -1.53
CA LEU A 190 -5.41 -5.37 -1.63
C LEU A 190 -6.03 -4.57 -0.47
N LEU A 191 -5.62 -4.82 0.77
CA LEU A 191 -6.12 -4.08 1.93
C LEU A 191 -5.83 -2.58 1.82
N THR A 192 -4.63 -2.18 1.38
CA THR A 192 -4.29 -0.77 1.15
C THR A 192 -5.20 -0.13 0.11
N ASN A 193 -5.49 -0.81 -1.00
CA ASN A 193 -6.42 -0.29 -1.99
C ASN A 193 -7.85 -0.15 -1.43
N MET A 194 -8.30 -1.11 -0.63
CA MET A 194 -9.62 -1.09 0.02
C MET A 194 -9.75 0.00 1.10
N THR A 195 -8.64 0.52 1.63
CA THR A 195 -8.64 1.60 2.64
C THR A 195 -8.36 2.98 2.08
N VAL A 196 -8.20 3.15 0.76
CA VAL A 196 -8.09 4.49 0.14
C VAL A 196 -9.34 5.33 0.44
N THR A 197 -10.50 4.68 0.56
CA THR A 197 -11.74 5.32 1.01
C THR A 197 -11.96 5.06 2.50
N ASN A 198 -12.57 6.03 3.19
CA ASN A 198 -12.85 5.93 4.62
C ASN A 198 -13.95 4.90 4.96
N GLU A 199 -14.79 4.52 3.98
CA GLU A 199 -15.99 3.70 4.17
C GLU A 199 -15.71 2.34 4.82
N TYR A 200 -14.58 1.71 4.49
CA TYR A 200 -14.29 0.32 4.86
C TYR A 200 -13.18 0.17 5.90
N GLN A 201 -12.56 1.26 6.32
CA GLN A 201 -11.40 1.24 7.23
C GLN A 201 -11.73 0.64 8.61
N HIS A 202 -12.94 0.87 9.12
CA HIS A 202 -13.40 0.35 10.41
C HIS A 202 -13.39 -1.18 10.50
N ILE A 203 -13.48 -1.88 9.35
CA ILE A 203 -13.41 -3.34 9.28
C ILE A 203 -12.04 -3.85 9.78
N LEU A 204 -10.98 -3.06 9.60
CA LEU A 204 -9.61 -3.44 9.97
C LEU A 204 -9.21 -3.00 11.38
N ALA A 205 -10.11 -2.37 12.16
CA ALA A 205 -9.79 -1.79 13.47
C ALA A 205 -9.16 -2.82 14.42
N ASN A 206 -9.72 -4.03 14.48
CA ASN A 206 -9.24 -5.11 15.35
C ASN A 206 -7.85 -5.65 14.96
N SER A 207 -7.41 -5.40 13.72
CA SER A 207 -6.15 -5.92 13.16
C SER A 207 -5.03 -4.88 13.16
N ILE A 208 -5.27 -3.66 13.64
CA ILE A 208 -4.24 -2.60 13.67
C ILE A 208 -3.01 -3.04 14.47
N SER A 209 -3.22 -3.73 15.60
CA SER A 209 -2.12 -4.28 16.41
C SER A 209 -1.28 -5.29 15.62
N ASP A 210 -1.90 -6.10 14.77
CA ASP A 210 -1.21 -7.06 13.91
C ASP A 210 -0.41 -6.37 12.82
N PHE A 211 -0.91 -5.28 12.25
CA PHE A 211 -0.13 -4.47 11.32
C PHE A 211 1.13 -3.89 11.98
N PHE A 212 1.05 -3.40 13.21
CA PHE A 212 2.26 -2.94 13.94
C PHE A 212 3.25 -4.09 14.23
N ARG A 213 2.77 -5.31 14.48
CA ARG A 213 3.63 -6.51 14.62
C ARG A 213 4.30 -6.85 13.28
N LEU A 214 3.55 -6.86 12.19
CA LEU A 214 4.09 -7.08 10.84
C LEU A 214 5.10 -6.01 10.44
N PHE A 215 4.82 -4.75 10.75
CA PHE A 215 5.74 -3.64 10.53
C PHE A 215 7.06 -3.83 11.31
N SER A 216 7.00 -4.28 12.55
CA SER A 216 8.21 -4.48 13.35
C SER A 216 9.04 -5.67 12.88
N ALA A 217 8.40 -6.76 12.44
CA ALA A 217 9.07 -8.01 12.06
C ALA A 217 9.45 -8.10 10.57
N GLY A 218 8.74 -7.37 9.69
CA GLY A 218 8.86 -7.47 8.24
C GLY A 218 10.18 -6.98 7.67
N ASN A 219 10.47 -7.38 6.43
CA ASN A 219 11.52 -6.78 5.62
C ASN A 219 11.10 -5.40 5.10
N GLU A 220 12.01 -4.69 4.44
CA GLU A 220 11.77 -3.34 3.90
C GLU A 220 10.49 -3.24 3.05
N GLU A 221 10.26 -4.19 2.13
CA GLU A 221 9.07 -4.18 1.27
C GLU A 221 7.76 -4.32 2.08
N THR A 222 7.73 -5.25 3.03
CA THR A 222 6.57 -5.46 3.91
C THR A 222 6.34 -4.24 4.79
N LYS A 223 7.40 -3.66 5.35
CA LYS A 223 7.32 -2.44 6.17
C LYS A 223 6.70 -1.29 5.40
N LEU A 224 7.21 -1.01 4.19
CA LEU A 224 6.70 0.07 3.35
C LEU A 224 5.23 -0.15 2.97
N GLN A 225 4.82 -1.40 2.69
CA GLN A 225 3.43 -1.69 2.38
C GLN A 225 2.51 -1.53 3.60
N VAL A 226 2.92 -2.00 4.78
CA VAL A 226 2.17 -1.79 6.02
C VAL A 226 2.05 -0.30 6.36
N LEU A 227 3.12 0.48 6.17
CA LEU A 227 3.07 1.93 6.39
C LEU A 227 2.07 2.64 5.47
N LYS A 228 1.95 2.23 4.21
CA LYS A 228 0.91 2.76 3.30
C LYS A 228 -0.50 2.48 3.83
N LEU A 229 -0.74 1.25 4.31
CA LEU A 229 -2.02 0.88 4.91
C LEU A 229 -2.32 1.73 6.16
N LEU A 230 -1.36 1.82 7.09
CA LEU A 230 -1.51 2.59 8.33
C LEU A 230 -1.68 4.09 8.07
N LEU A 231 -1.05 4.64 7.03
CA LEU A 231 -1.22 6.04 6.64
C LEU A 231 -2.66 6.34 6.21
N ASN A 232 -3.25 5.50 5.36
CA ASN A 232 -4.66 5.64 4.98
C ASN A 232 -5.59 5.66 6.20
N LEU A 233 -5.32 4.79 7.19
CA LEU A 233 -6.08 4.77 8.45
C LEU A 233 -5.85 6.05 9.26
N ALA A 234 -4.60 6.52 9.36
CA ALA A 234 -4.24 7.69 10.17
C ALA A 234 -4.80 9.01 9.63
N GLU A 235 -4.99 9.11 8.31
CA GLU A 235 -5.62 10.26 7.66
C GLU A 235 -7.11 10.40 8.03
N ASN A 236 -7.77 9.32 8.47
CA ASN A 236 -9.16 9.35 8.89
C ASN A 236 -9.30 9.62 10.40
N PRO A 237 -9.89 10.75 10.82
CA PRO A 237 -10.09 11.06 12.24
C PRO A 237 -10.90 10.01 13.00
N ALA A 238 -11.82 9.30 12.33
CA ALA A 238 -12.63 8.25 12.95
C ALA A 238 -11.79 7.05 13.41
N MET A 239 -10.64 6.81 12.79
CA MET A 239 -9.73 5.70 13.13
C MET A 239 -8.70 6.09 14.20
N THR A 240 -8.58 7.37 14.57
CA THR A 240 -7.54 7.87 15.48
C THR A 240 -7.58 7.16 16.84
N ARG A 241 -8.77 6.93 17.41
CA ARG A 241 -8.91 6.24 18.70
C ARG A 241 -8.49 4.77 18.62
N GLU A 242 -8.85 4.09 17.54
CA GLU A 242 -8.47 2.69 17.29
C GLU A 242 -6.95 2.55 17.10
N LEU A 243 -6.33 3.49 16.36
CA LEU A 243 -4.87 3.54 16.18
C LEU A 243 -4.14 3.78 17.49
N LEU A 244 -4.60 4.74 18.31
CA LEU A 244 -4.01 5.03 19.62
C LEU A 244 -4.17 3.87 20.60
N GLY A 245 -5.28 3.14 20.53
CA GLY A 245 -5.56 1.97 21.36
C GLY A 245 -4.85 0.69 20.91
N ALA A 246 -4.32 0.64 19.69
CA ALA A 246 -3.63 -0.53 19.19
C ALA A 246 -2.35 -0.83 19.99
N HIS A 247 -2.11 -2.11 20.24
CA HIS A 247 -0.88 -2.57 20.88
C HIS A 247 0.29 -2.49 19.90
N VAL A 248 1.38 -1.87 20.36
CA VAL A 248 2.61 -1.75 19.58
C VAL A 248 3.73 -2.60 20.18
N PRO A 249 4.57 -3.26 19.36
CA PRO A 249 5.74 -3.97 19.87
C PRO A 249 6.72 -3.03 20.58
N SER A 250 7.35 -3.49 21.67
CA SER A 250 8.39 -2.72 22.37
C SER A 250 9.61 -2.38 21.49
N SER A 251 9.83 -3.17 20.43
CA SER A 251 10.86 -2.91 19.43
C SER A 251 10.56 -1.72 18.52
N LEU A 252 9.36 -1.15 18.54
CA LEU A 252 8.98 -0.04 17.65
C LEU A 252 9.91 1.17 17.82
N GLY A 253 10.30 1.49 19.06
CA GLY A 253 11.25 2.58 19.36
C GLY A 253 12.63 2.35 18.75
N SER A 254 13.05 1.09 18.66
CA SER A 254 14.34 0.74 18.04
C SER A 254 14.38 1.02 16.54
N LEU A 255 13.25 1.21 15.85
CA LEU A 255 13.21 1.49 14.41
C LEU A 255 13.71 2.88 14.05
N PHE A 256 13.88 3.77 15.02
CA PHE A 256 14.51 5.08 14.80
C PHE A 256 16.05 5.03 14.89
N ASN A 257 16.61 3.82 15.00
CA ASN A 257 18.06 3.62 15.00
C ASN A 257 18.70 3.80 13.60
N LYS A 258 20.03 3.89 13.58
CA LYS A 258 20.86 4.11 12.36
C LYS A 258 20.73 3.07 11.25
N LYS A 259 20.20 1.87 11.53
CA LYS A 259 20.15 0.75 10.57
C LYS A 259 18.87 0.74 9.75
N GLU A 260 17.86 1.51 10.16
CA GLU A 260 16.57 1.53 9.48
C GLU A 260 16.61 2.50 8.28
N TYR A 261 15.81 2.19 7.26
CA TYR A 261 15.73 3.02 6.07
C TYR A 261 15.07 4.36 6.39
N LYS A 262 15.67 5.44 5.91
CA LYS A 262 15.15 6.80 6.04
C LYS A 262 13.67 6.90 5.68
N GLU A 263 13.27 6.32 4.55
CA GLU A 263 11.90 6.38 4.06
C GLU A 263 10.90 5.74 5.04
N VAL A 264 11.29 4.62 5.65
CA VAL A 264 10.50 3.92 6.67
C VAL A 264 10.28 4.82 7.89
N ILE A 265 11.35 5.46 8.38
CA ILE A 265 11.27 6.37 9.53
C ILE A 265 10.37 7.57 9.20
N LEU A 266 10.59 8.23 8.06
CA LEU A 266 9.83 9.42 7.69
C LEU A 266 8.34 9.13 7.52
N LYS A 267 7.97 8.01 6.88
CA LYS A 267 6.57 7.59 6.75
C LYS A 267 5.93 7.26 8.09
N LEU A 268 6.66 6.60 8.99
CA LEU A 268 6.17 6.33 10.35
C LEU A 268 5.90 7.63 11.12
N LEU A 269 6.78 8.62 11.00
CA LEU A 269 6.57 9.94 11.61
C LEU A 269 5.36 10.65 11.01
N SER A 270 5.14 10.58 9.69
CA SER A 270 3.93 11.14 9.06
C SER A 270 2.64 10.50 9.59
N ILE A 271 2.64 9.19 9.84
CA ILE A 271 1.50 8.50 10.48
C ILE A 271 1.26 9.06 11.88
N PHE A 272 2.32 9.20 12.69
CA PHE A 272 2.19 9.76 14.03
C PHE A 272 1.76 11.23 14.02
N GLU A 273 2.23 12.02 13.05
CA GLU A 273 1.78 13.39 12.83
C GLU A 273 0.28 13.45 12.53
N ASN A 274 -0.23 12.63 11.61
CA ASN A 274 -1.65 12.59 11.26
C ASN A 274 -2.52 12.16 12.46
N ILE A 275 -2.09 11.15 13.22
CA ILE A 275 -2.77 10.73 14.45
C ILE A 275 -2.81 11.86 15.47
N ASN A 276 -1.67 12.51 15.70
CA ASN A 276 -1.57 13.63 16.63
C ASN A 276 -2.35 14.86 16.15
N ASP A 277 -2.47 15.04 14.82
CA ASP A 277 -3.23 16.11 14.20
C ASP A 277 -4.74 15.95 14.41
N ASN A 278 -5.22 14.72 14.32
CA ASN A 278 -6.62 14.34 14.50
C ASN A 278 -7.03 14.18 15.98
N PHE A 279 -6.07 13.93 16.88
CA PHE A 279 -6.35 13.72 18.30
C PHE A 279 -6.39 15.04 19.08
N LYS A 280 -7.57 15.36 19.64
CA LYS A 280 -7.75 16.49 20.56
C LYS A 280 -7.41 16.07 21.99
N TRP A 281 -6.22 16.41 22.45
CA TRP A 281 -5.70 15.98 23.76
C TRP A 281 -6.47 16.56 24.94
N GLU A 282 -6.88 17.83 24.86
CA GLU A 282 -7.61 18.57 25.91
C GLU A 282 -9.01 18.01 26.17
N GLU A 283 -9.77 17.70 25.10
CA GLU A 283 -11.14 17.18 25.19
C GLU A 283 -11.19 15.70 25.65
N ASN A 284 -10.05 15.00 25.61
CA ASN A 284 -9.96 13.55 25.88
C ASN A 284 -9.24 13.20 27.18
N GLU A 285 -8.85 14.16 28.05
CA GLU A 285 -8.22 13.88 29.35
C GLU A 285 -8.88 12.73 30.15
N PRO A 286 -10.20 12.69 30.38
CA PRO A 286 -10.84 11.59 31.10
C PRO A 286 -10.81 10.25 30.33
N ALA A 287 -10.66 10.27 29.00
CA ALA A 287 -10.60 9.08 28.16
C ALA A 287 -9.18 8.49 28.03
N GLN A 288 -8.14 9.23 28.42
CA GLN A 288 -6.75 8.76 28.37
C GLN A 288 -6.51 7.53 29.28
N ASN A 289 -7.31 7.38 30.33
CA ASN A 289 -7.27 6.24 31.26
C ASN A 289 -7.79 4.93 30.65
N HIS A 290 -8.33 4.94 29.43
CA HIS A 290 -8.84 3.75 28.76
C HIS A 290 -7.82 3.06 27.85
N PHE A 291 -6.68 3.70 27.58
CA PHE A 291 -5.61 3.07 26.82
C PHE A 291 -4.80 2.13 27.72
N SER A 292 -4.55 0.91 27.27
CA SER A 292 -3.74 -0.05 28.01
C SER A 292 -2.26 0.27 27.91
N GLU A 293 -1.50 -0.20 28.89
CA GLU A 293 -0.04 -0.25 28.85
C GLU A 293 0.41 -1.02 27.58
N GLY A 294 1.38 -0.47 26.83
CA GLY A 294 1.82 -1.01 25.54
C GLY A 294 0.98 -0.60 24.33
N SER A 295 0.01 0.30 24.48
CA SER A 295 -0.69 0.93 23.35
C SER A 295 0.17 1.97 22.64
N LEU A 296 -0.18 2.31 21.39
CA LEU A 296 0.48 3.38 20.64
C LEU A 296 0.42 4.72 21.40
N PHE A 297 -0.67 4.97 22.12
CA PHE A 297 -0.80 6.15 22.99
C PHE A 297 0.31 6.22 24.04
N PHE A 298 0.53 5.14 24.80
CA PHE A 298 1.61 5.10 25.79
C PHE A 298 2.99 5.20 25.14
N PHE A 299 3.18 4.55 24.00
CA PHE A 299 4.41 4.67 23.23
C PHE A 299 4.70 6.13 22.84
N LEU A 300 3.71 6.89 22.37
CA LEU A 300 3.87 8.31 22.03
C LEU A 300 4.18 9.16 23.28
N LYS A 301 3.57 8.86 24.44
CA LYS A 301 3.92 9.52 25.70
C LYS A 301 5.39 9.27 26.09
N GLU A 302 5.86 8.03 26.01
CA GLU A 302 7.25 7.68 26.30
C GLU A 302 8.22 8.29 25.28
N PHE A 303 7.84 8.27 24.00
CA PHE A 303 8.60 8.88 22.91
C PHE A 303 8.79 10.38 23.13
N GLN A 304 7.77 11.07 23.66
CA GLN A 304 7.83 12.48 24.00
C GLN A 304 8.83 12.77 25.14
N VAL A 305 8.80 11.98 26.22
CA VAL A 305 9.65 12.18 27.41
C VAL A 305 11.11 11.78 27.17
N CYS A 306 11.35 10.79 26.32
CA CYS A 306 12.66 10.18 26.18
C CYS A 306 13.22 10.23 24.75
N ALA A 307 12.78 11.15 23.88
CA ALA A 307 13.26 11.26 22.50
C ALA A 307 14.80 11.17 22.37
N ASP A 308 15.55 11.83 23.25
CA ASP A 308 17.02 11.84 23.24
C ASP A 308 17.63 10.47 23.65
N LYS A 309 17.01 9.78 24.60
CA LYS A 309 17.48 8.48 25.14
C LYS A 309 16.94 7.26 24.39
N VAL A 310 15.71 7.32 23.89
CA VAL A 310 14.97 6.21 23.26
C VAL A 310 15.39 6.00 21.80
N LEU A 311 15.99 7.02 21.16
CA LEU A 311 16.12 6.99 19.70
C LEU A 311 17.56 7.09 19.19
N GLY A 312 18.53 7.50 20.02
CA GLY A 312 19.90 7.73 19.56
C GLY A 312 19.96 8.68 18.35
N ILE A 313 18.96 9.55 18.20
CA ILE A 313 18.72 10.33 16.98
C ILE A 313 19.79 11.37 16.74
N GLU A 314 20.33 11.99 17.78
CA GLU A 314 21.48 12.88 17.64
C GLU A 314 22.62 12.19 16.88
N SER A 315 22.77 10.88 17.11
CA SER A 315 23.76 10.06 16.44
C SER A 315 23.37 9.62 15.03
N HIS A 316 22.09 9.67 14.63
CA HIS A 316 21.60 9.22 13.32
C HIS A 316 22.31 9.93 12.16
N HIS A 317 22.69 9.15 11.13
CA HIS A 317 23.53 9.66 10.03
C HIS A 317 22.77 10.62 9.10
N ASP A 318 21.45 10.42 8.92
CA ASP A 318 20.62 11.28 8.07
C ASP A 318 20.13 12.53 8.81
N PHE A 319 20.47 13.71 8.29
CA PHE A 319 20.09 15.01 8.86
C PHE A 319 18.58 15.29 8.79
N GLN A 320 17.90 14.89 7.71
CA GLN A 320 16.47 15.12 7.57
C GLN A 320 15.66 14.32 8.60
N VAL A 321 16.06 13.08 8.88
CA VAL A 321 15.46 12.26 9.95
C VAL A 321 15.57 12.99 11.28
N ARG A 322 16.76 13.50 11.63
CA ARG A 322 16.99 14.21 12.89
C ARG A 322 16.09 15.44 13.03
N VAL A 323 16.04 16.28 11.98
CA VAL A 323 15.21 17.48 11.97
C VAL A 323 13.72 17.13 12.08
N LYS A 324 13.26 16.12 11.33
CA LYS A 324 11.84 15.73 11.32
C LYS A 324 11.41 15.17 12.68
N VAL A 325 12.24 14.36 13.33
CA VAL A 325 11.92 13.86 14.67
C VAL A 325 11.93 14.99 15.70
N GLY A 326 12.93 15.87 15.69
CA GLY A 326 12.96 17.02 16.61
C GLY A 326 11.70 17.88 16.49
N LYS A 327 11.28 18.21 15.26
CA LYS A 327 10.02 18.93 14.99
C LYS A 327 8.79 18.17 15.51
N PHE A 328 8.73 16.87 15.28
CA PHE A 328 7.62 16.04 15.74
C PHE A 328 7.54 16.01 17.27
N VAL A 329 8.65 15.86 17.98
CA VAL A 329 8.71 15.84 19.45
C VAL A 329 8.28 17.19 20.04
N THR A 330 8.71 18.31 19.45
CA THR A 330 8.25 19.65 19.85
C THR A 330 6.73 19.77 19.68
N LYS A 331 6.20 19.41 18.50
CA LYS A 331 4.76 19.46 18.21
C LYS A 331 3.94 18.55 19.13
N LEU A 332 4.45 17.37 19.45
CA LEU A 332 3.81 16.42 20.35
C LEU A 332 3.76 16.98 21.79
N THR A 333 4.86 17.60 22.25
CA THR A 333 4.93 18.24 23.57
C THR A 333 3.95 19.40 23.70
N GLU A 334 3.87 20.27 22.69
CA GLU A 334 2.95 21.42 22.67
C GLU A 334 1.49 21.00 22.75
N ARG A 335 1.11 19.88 22.12
CA ARG A 335 -0.28 19.40 22.10
C ARG A 335 -0.66 18.58 23.31
N MET A 336 0.27 17.81 23.88
CA MET A 336 0.00 17.01 25.08
C MET A 336 -0.04 17.86 26.35
N PHE A 337 0.73 18.96 26.38
CA PHE A 337 0.77 19.91 27.48
C PHE A 337 0.67 21.34 26.92
N PRO A 338 -0.51 21.75 26.43
CA PRO A 338 -0.72 23.12 26.02
C PRO A 338 -0.42 24.00 27.24
N LYS A 339 0.55 24.91 27.09
CA LYS A 339 0.85 25.88 28.15
C LYS A 339 -0.46 26.57 28.49
N SER A 340 -0.91 26.43 29.73
CA SER A 340 -2.04 27.19 30.27
C SER A 340 -1.82 28.65 29.89
N GLN A 341 -2.68 29.21 29.04
CA GLN A 341 -2.69 30.64 28.81
C GLN A 341 -3.14 31.27 30.13
N GLU A 342 -2.19 31.82 30.88
CA GLU A 342 -2.44 32.77 31.97
C GLU A 342 -3.07 34.06 31.45
#